data_AF-A0A7H8QEC4-F1
#
_entry.id   AF-A0A7H8QEC4-F1
#
_cell.length_a   1.000
_cell.length_b   1.000
_cell.length_c   1.000
_cell.angle_alpha   90.00
_cell.angle_beta   90.00
_cell.angle_gamma   90.00
#
_symmetry.space_group_name_H-M   'P 1'
#
loop_
_entity.id
_entity.type
_entity.pdbx_description
1 polymer ?
#
loop_
_entity_poly.entity_id
_entity_poly.type
_entity_poly.pdbx_seq_one_letter_code
_entity_poly.pdbx_strand_id
1 'polypeptide(L)'
;MNRRWSALIVGGVLVLGACGQEDAQPAEEETDVADHEMDKGDHNADDTAKEDEPESSSVDSADAPEAASGTASPLIAQGETTSFVFNEAGEFPLHCNPHPTMKMTVIVEEGASMSGEAAVEMADLAFSESELTVAPGTVVTWTNQDEVEHNVAFD
;
A
#
# COMPACT_ATOMS: atom_id res chain seq x y z
N MET A 1 43.09 16.77 9.06
CA MET A 1 43.26 15.52 9.84
C MET A 1 42.31 14.49 9.23
N ASN A 2 42.72 13.62 8.30
CA ASN A 2 43.49 12.36 8.47
C ASN A 2 42.71 11.37 9.37
N ARG A 3 42.35 10.13 8.99
CA ARG A 3 42.86 9.23 7.92
C ARG A 3 41.89 8.08 7.63
N ARG A 4 42.01 7.57 6.40
CA ARG A 4 41.38 6.43 5.70
C ARG A 4 41.75 5.10 6.36
N TRP A 5 41.01 4.01 6.08
CA TRP A 5 41.57 2.70 5.73
C TRP A 5 40.62 1.90 4.83
N SER A 6 41.18 1.50 3.68
CA SER A 6 40.60 0.61 2.67
C SER A 6 40.75 -0.85 3.10
N ALA A 7 39.82 -1.71 2.69
CA ALA A 7 40.08 -3.13 2.51
C ALA A 7 39.48 -3.60 1.18
N LEU A 8 40.35 -4.06 0.29
CA LEU A 8 40.07 -4.78 -0.95
C LEU A 8 40.29 -6.27 -0.69
N ILE A 9 39.38 -7.13 -1.13
CA ILE A 9 39.60 -8.56 -1.44
C ILE A 9 38.77 -8.81 -2.71
N VAL A 10 39.35 -8.77 -3.92
CA VAL A 10 40.04 -9.86 -4.65
C VAL A 10 39.25 -11.17 -4.70
N GLY A 11 38.49 -11.33 -5.79
CA GLY A 11 38.67 -12.46 -6.71
C GLY A 11 37.89 -13.75 -6.47
N GLY A 12 37.03 -14.09 -7.44
CA GLY A 12 37.27 -15.33 -8.17
C GLY A 12 36.08 -16.27 -8.40
N VAL A 13 35.83 -16.49 -9.70
CA VAL A 13 35.52 -17.78 -10.35
C VAL A 13 34.04 -18.23 -10.45
N LEU A 14 33.50 -17.92 -11.64
CA LEU A 14 32.72 -18.78 -12.55
C LEU A 14 32.63 -20.28 -12.20
N VAL A 15 31.39 -20.79 -12.04
CA VAL A 15 31.00 -22.10 -12.59
C VAL A 15 29.58 -22.00 -13.15
N LEU A 16 29.48 -22.25 -14.45
CA LEU A 16 28.24 -22.52 -15.19
C LEU A 16 27.73 -23.91 -14.81
N GLY A 17 26.54 -23.98 -14.22
CA GLY A 17 25.79 -25.22 -14.06
C GLY A 17 24.64 -25.28 -15.07
N ALA A 18 24.96 -25.60 -16.33
CA ALA A 18 23.98 -26.02 -17.32
C ALA A 18 23.97 -27.55 -17.37
N CYS A 19 22.87 -28.16 -16.94
CA CYS A 19 22.49 -29.52 -17.33
C CYS A 19 21.11 -29.42 -17.97
N GLY A 20 21.05 -29.66 -19.28
CA GLY A 20 19.83 -29.99 -19.99
C GLY A 20 19.61 -31.50 -20.01
N GLN A 21 18.35 -31.90 -20.01
CA GLN A 21 17.77 -33.10 -20.64
C GLN A 21 16.24 -32.89 -20.48
N GLU A 22 15.53 -32.34 -21.47
CA GLU A 22 14.93 -33.06 -22.59
C GLU A 22 14.16 -34.30 -22.14
N ASP A 23 12.88 -34.10 -21.79
CA ASP A 23 11.89 -35.16 -21.89
C ASP A 23 10.63 -34.59 -22.58
N ALA A 24 10.26 -35.30 -23.64
CA ALA A 24 9.28 -34.94 -24.63
C ALA A 24 7.84 -35.11 -24.14
N GLN A 25 6.95 -34.35 -24.76
CA GLN A 25 5.51 -34.58 -24.79
C GLN A 25 5.19 -35.99 -25.34
N PRO A 26 4.01 -36.53 -25.01
CA PRO A 26 3.03 -36.62 -26.07
C PRO A 26 1.66 -36.07 -25.69
N ALA A 27 0.98 -35.58 -26.72
CA ALA A 27 -0.45 -35.28 -26.75
C ALA A 27 -1.20 -36.50 -27.31
N GLU A 28 -2.37 -36.79 -26.74
CA GLU A 28 -3.47 -37.59 -27.30
C GLU A 28 -4.73 -37.20 -26.49
N GLU A 29 -5.72 -36.52 -27.10
CA GLU A 29 -6.92 -37.11 -27.74
C GLU A 29 -7.83 -37.83 -26.73
N GLU A 30 -9.15 -37.72 -26.62
CA GLU A 30 -10.27 -36.95 -27.21
C GLU A 30 -11.50 -37.18 -26.29
N THR A 31 -12.62 -36.53 -26.61
CA THR A 31 -14.01 -36.89 -26.25
C THR A 31 -14.46 -36.50 -24.84
N ASP A 32 -15.70 -36.10 -24.55
CA ASP A 32 -16.95 -36.05 -25.31
C ASP A 32 -17.88 -35.02 -24.63
N VAL A 33 -18.83 -34.53 -25.41
CA VAL A 33 -19.85 -33.54 -25.09
C VAL A 33 -20.91 -34.13 -24.14
N ALA A 34 -21.33 -33.38 -23.12
CA ALA A 34 -22.67 -33.53 -22.55
C ALA A 34 -23.16 -32.22 -21.92
N ASP A 35 -24.07 -31.56 -22.63
CA ASP A 35 -25.05 -30.59 -22.14
C ASP A 35 -25.66 -31.01 -20.78
N HIS A 36 -25.75 -30.06 -19.85
CA HIS A 36 -26.89 -30.04 -18.94
C HIS A 36 -27.43 -28.62 -18.78
N GLU A 37 -28.74 -28.55 -18.99
CA GLU A 37 -29.54 -27.37 -19.20
C GLU A 37 -29.75 -26.53 -17.93
N MET A 38 -29.78 -25.22 -18.18
CA MET A 38 -30.48 -24.13 -17.50
C MET A 38 -31.42 -24.50 -16.34
N ASP A 39 -31.08 -24.01 -15.14
CA ASP A 39 -32.09 -23.62 -14.14
C ASP A 39 -32.07 -22.09 -13.98
N LYS A 40 -33.19 -21.46 -14.34
CA LYS A 40 -33.44 -20.02 -14.13
C LYS A 40 -33.94 -19.84 -12.69
N GLY A 41 -33.15 -19.17 -11.88
CA GLY A 41 -33.57 -18.62 -10.59
C GLY A 41 -33.24 -17.14 -10.51
N ASP A 42 -34.17 -16.30 -10.95
CA ASP A 42 -34.17 -14.85 -10.77
C ASP A 42 -33.91 -14.48 -9.29
N HIS A 43 -32.81 -13.77 -9.03
CA HIS A 43 -32.69 -12.89 -7.87
C HIS A 43 -32.43 -11.48 -8.38
N ASN A 44 -33.52 -10.74 -8.55
CA ASN A 44 -33.45 -9.27 -8.59
C ASN A 44 -33.02 -8.80 -7.20
N ALA A 45 -31.78 -8.34 -7.10
CA ALA A 45 -31.41 -7.32 -6.12
C ALA A 45 -30.81 -6.18 -6.92
N ASP A 46 -31.48 -5.04 -6.78
CA ASP A 46 -31.09 -3.70 -7.16
C ASP A 46 -29.63 -3.45 -6.76
N ASP A 47 -28.73 -3.60 -7.72
CA ASP A 47 -27.32 -3.21 -7.59
C ASP A 47 -27.09 -2.17 -8.69
N THR A 48 -27.39 -0.92 -8.35
CA THR A 48 -26.89 0.21 -9.13
C THR A 48 -25.39 0.26 -8.89
N ALA A 49 -24.67 -0.61 -9.59
CA ALA A 49 -23.24 -0.54 -9.78
C ALA A 49 -22.96 0.83 -10.41
N LYS A 50 -22.62 1.79 -9.56
CA LYS A 50 -21.76 2.89 -9.99
C LYS A 50 -20.38 2.26 -10.06
N GLU A 51 -20.08 1.74 -11.24
CA GLU A 51 -18.74 1.41 -11.69
C GLU A 51 -17.96 2.72 -11.70
N ASP A 52 -17.44 3.13 -10.54
CA ASP A 52 -16.33 4.08 -10.47
C ASP A 52 -15.07 3.25 -10.66
N GLU A 53 -14.45 3.45 -11.82
CA GLU A 53 -13.19 2.85 -12.27
C GLU A 53 -12.10 2.98 -11.20
N PRO A 54 -11.10 2.07 -11.17
CA PRO A 54 -10.03 2.14 -10.19
C PRO A 54 -9.21 3.42 -10.41
N GLU A 55 -9.42 4.41 -9.56
CA GLU A 55 -8.52 5.54 -9.37
C GLU A 55 -7.25 5.03 -8.68
N SER A 56 -6.49 4.17 -9.38
CA SER A 56 -5.06 4.00 -9.19
C SER A 56 -4.38 5.28 -9.67
N SER A 57 -4.69 6.38 -8.97
CA SER A 57 -4.07 7.67 -9.17
C SER A 57 -2.97 7.75 -8.12
N SER A 58 -1.73 7.66 -8.58
CA SER A 58 -0.63 8.31 -7.89
C SER A 58 -1.01 9.79 -7.76
N VAL A 59 -1.70 10.13 -6.68
CA VAL A 59 -2.09 11.49 -6.36
C VAL A 59 -0.78 12.26 -6.26
N ASP A 60 -0.58 13.21 -7.17
CA ASP A 60 0.60 14.06 -7.15
C ASP A 60 0.65 14.72 -5.77
N SER A 61 1.75 14.56 -5.02
CA SER A 61 1.89 15.02 -3.63
C SER A 61 1.47 16.49 -3.44
N ALA A 62 1.45 17.29 -4.51
CA ALA A 62 1.02 18.68 -4.51
C ALA A 62 -0.50 18.92 -4.35
N ASP A 63 -1.36 17.91 -4.52
CA ASP A 63 -2.83 18.04 -4.42
C ASP A 63 -3.44 17.20 -3.29
N ALA A 64 -2.61 16.68 -2.37
CA ALA A 64 -3.09 15.89 -1.25
C ALA A 64 -4.10 16.70 -0.40
N PRO A 65 -5.24 16.09 0.02
CA PRO A 65 -6.19 16.77 0.88
C PRO A 65 -5.55 17.16 2.21
N GLU A 66 -6.00 18.28 2.77
CA GLU A 66 -5.56 18.73 4.10
C GLU A 66 -5.92 17.66 5.14
N ALA A 67 -5.00 17.41 6.06
CA ALA A 67 -5.28 16.65 7.27
C ALA A 67 -6.55 17.20 7.94
N ALA A 68 -7.45 16.28 8.35
CA ALA A 68 -8.81 16.55 8.85
C ALA A 68 -9.90 16.92 7.81
N SER A 69 -9.60 17.03 6.51
CA SER A 69 -10.66 17.16 5.50
C SER A 69 -11.39 15.83 5.28
N GLY A 70 -12.70 15.76 5.56
CA GLY A 70 -13.52 14.56 5.27
C GLY A 70 -13.26 13.34 6.16
N THR A 71 -12.47 13.50 7.23
CA THR A 71 -12.23 12.66 8.42
C THR A 71 -11.77 11.21 8.23
N ALA A 72 -11.87 10.63 7.05
CA ALA A 72 -11.22 9.37 6.72
C ALA A 72 -10.95 9.27 5.22
N SER A 73 -9.85 8.62 4.85
CA SER A 73 -9.66 8.16 3.48
C SER A 73 -10.68 7.06 3.14
N PRO A 74 -10.90 6.78 1.84
CA PRO A 74 -11.46 5.51 1.40
C PRO A 74 -10.65 4.32 1.95
N LEU A 75 -11.24 3.12 1.85
CA LEU A 75 -10.48 1.88 2.00
C LEU A 75 -9.45 1.78 0.87
N ILE A 76 -8.24 1.39 1.22
CA ILE A 76 -7.13 1.19 0.30
C ILE A 76 -6.75 -0.29 0.30
N ALA A 77 -6.72 -0.89 -0.89
CA ALA A 77 -6.34 -2.28 -1.10
C ALA A 77 -4.82 -2.48 -1.02
N GLN A 78 -4.37 -3.73 -1.07
CA GLN A 78 -2.94 -4.04 -1.05
C GLN A 78 -2.20 -3.32 -2.18
N GLY A 79 -1.12 -2.63 -1.82
CA GLY A 79 -0.26 -1.85 -2.70
C GLY A 79 -0.79 -0.45 -3.03
N GLU A 80 -2.03 -0.12 -2.63
CA GLU A 80 -2.60 1.21 -2.83
C GLU A 80 -2.16 2.19 -1.75
N THR A 81 -2.28 3.48 -2.07
CA THR A 81 -1.85 4.57 -1.21
C THR A 81 -2.93 5.62 -0.99
N THR A 82 -2.81 6.34 0.12
CA THR A 82 -3.52 7.59 0.36
C THR A 82 -2.56 8.60 0.98
N SER A 83 -2.81 9.90 0.76
CA SER A 83 -1.92 10.96 1.24
C SER A 83 -2.71 12.10 1.86
N PHE A 84 -2.13 12.73 2.89
CA PHE A 84 -2.65 13.96 3.49
C PHE A 84 -1.52 14.96 3.70
N VAL A 85 -1.81 16.24 3.50
CA VAL A 85 -0.88 17.34 3.83
C VAL A 85 -1.17 17.89 5.23
N PHE A 86 -0.12 18.05 6.03
CA PHE A 86 -0.19 18.48 7.42
C PHE A 86 0.30 19.92 7.56
N ASN A 87 -0.57 20.89 7.31
CA ASN A 87 -0.22 22.32 7.36
C ASN A 87 -0.33 22.97 8.73
N GLU A 88 -1.20 22.45 9.60
CA GLU A 88 -1.46 23.05 10.91
C GLU A 88 -0.67 22.33 12.01
N ALA A 89 0.05 23.09 12.84
CA ALA A 89 0.74 22.54 14.00
C ALA A 89 -0.26 21.97 15.02
N GLY A 90 0.02 20.77 15.56
CA GLY A 90 -0.89 20.08 16.45
C GLY A 90 -0.65 18.57 16.51
N GLU A 91 -1.49 17.87 17.27
CA GLU A 91 -1.50 16.41 17.34
C GLU A 91 -2.73 15.89 16.57
N PHE A 92 -2.50 14.95 15.67
CA PHE A 92 -3.51 14.33 14.83
C PHE A 92 -3.54 12.83 15.16
N PRO A 93 -4.36 12.42 16.15
CA PRO A 93 -4.60 11.02 16.41
C PRO A 93 -5.35 10.38 15.24
N LEU A 94 -4.86 9.22 14.81
CA LEU A 94 -5.36 8.47 13.68
C LEU A 94 -5.71 7.04 14.10
N HIS A 95 -6.73 6.48 13.44
CA HIS A 95 -7.07 5.07 13.51
C HIS A 95 -7.42 4.49 12.13
N CYS A 96 -7.48 3.16 12.04
CA CYS A 96 -8.11 2.45 10.92
C CYS A 96 -9.54 2.05 11.32
N ASN A 97 -10.54 2.35 10.48
CA ASN A 97 -11.96 2.07 10.77
C ASN A 97 -12.30 0.58 10.89
N PRO A 98 -11.93 -0.31 9.94
CA PRO A 98 -12.23 -1.73 10.05
C PRO A 98 -11.44 -2.41 11.18
N HIS A 99 -10.35 -1.80 11.62
CA HIS A 99 -9.46 -2.32 12.67
C HIS A 99 -9.13 -1.24 13.72
N PRO A 100 -10.08 -0.84 14.60
CA PRO A 100 -9.92 0.33 15.50
C PRO A 100 -8.77 0.25 16.53
N THR A 101 -8.11 -0.90 16.62
CA THR A 101 -6.89 -1.07 17.43
C THR A 101 -5.63 -0.59 16.72
N MET A 102 -5.66 -0.43 15.39
CA MET A 102 -4.61 0.22 14.62
C MET A 102 -4.70 1.71 14.86
N LYS A 103 -3.67 2.26 15.51
CA LYS A 103 -3.61 3.66 15.88
C LYS A 103 -2.22 4.22 15.67
N MET A 104 -2.16 5.48 15.31
CA MET A 104 -0.94 6.28 15.32
C MET A 104 -1.26 7.74 15.61
N THR A 105 -0.26 8.53 15.96
CA THR A 105 -0.41 9.99 16.07
C THR A 105 0.58 10.68 15.15
N VAL A 106 0.11 11.60 14.32
CA VAL A 106 0.99 12.54 13.61
C VAL A 106 1.10 13.81 14.45
N ILE A 107 2.31 14.20 14.81
CA ILE A 107 2.61 15.43 15.55
C ILE A 107 3.22 16.42 14.58
N VAL A 108 2.58 17.57 14.41
CA VAL A 108 3.06 18.64 13.55
C VAL A 108 3.64 19.76 14.41
N GLU A 109 4.95 19.97 14.32
CA GLU A 109 5.63 21.00 15.10
C GLU A 109 6.65 21.79 14.27
N GLU A 110 6.76 23.09 14.58
CA GLU A 110 7.73 23.97 13.96
C GLU A 110 9.16 23.50 14.24
N GLY A 111 9.97 23.37 13.17
CA GLY A 111 11.37 22.96 13.29
C GLY A 111 11.61 21.45 13.41
N ALA A 112 10.57 20.62 13.26
CA ALA A 112 10.75 19.18 13.07
C ALA A 112 11.67 18.89 11.88
N SER A 113 12.49 17.83 12.01
CA SER A 113 13.48 17.48 10.99
C SER A 113 12.89 16.79 9.76
N MET A 114 11.75 16.12 9.91
CA MET A 114 11.00 15.50 8.81
C MET A 114 10.13 16.55 8.14
N SER A 115 10.36 16.83 6.86
CA SER A 115 9.65 17.85 6.09
C SER A 115 9.52 17.46 4.62
N GLY A 116 8.53 18.04 3.93
CA GLY A 116 8.27 17.77 2.52
C GLY A 116 7.44 16.51 2.33
N GLU A 117 8.07 15.34 2.32
CA GLU A 117 7.41 14.06 2.09
C GLU A 117 7.82 13.04 3.16
N ALA A 118 6.84 12.32 3.70
CA ALA A 118 7.03 11.20 4.62
C ALA A 118 6.18 10.02 4.17
N ALA A 119 6.63 8.80 4.47
CA ALA A 119 5.94 7.57 4.11
C ALA A 119 5.75 6.68 5.34
N VAL A 120 4.57 6.09 5.45
CA VAL A 120 4.19 5.16 6.52
C VAL A 120 3.61 3.91 5.86
N GLU A 121 4.07 2.73 6.27
CA GLU A 121 3.54 1.47 5.75
C GLU A 121 2.48 0.92 6.70
N MET A 122 1.46 0.25 6.17
CA MET A 122 0.50 -0.53 6.96
C MET A 122 0.74 -2.00 6.69
N ALA A 123 1.21 -2.72 7.71
CA ALA A 123 1.53 -4.14 7.63
C ALA A 123 1.28 -4.80 8.98
N ASP A 124 1.02 -6.11 8.98
CA ASP A 124 0.79 -6.90 10.19
C ASP A 124 -0.36 -6.32 11.06
N LEU A 125 -1.39 -5.76 10.43
CA LEU A 125 -2.51 -5.06 11.09
C LEU A 125 -2.04 -3.91 11.99
N ALA A 126 -1.06 -3.13 11.54
CA ALA A 126 -0.55 -1.96 12.24
C ALA A 126 -0.04 -0.88 11.26
N PHE A 127 -0.04 0.38 11.70
CA PHE A 127 0.83 1.40 11.11
C PHE A 127 2.28 1.08 11.52
N SER A 128 3.24 1.24 10.61
CA SER A 128 4.66 0.96 10.86
C SER A 128 5.25 1.81 11.98
N GLU A 129 4.63 2.96 12.25
CA GLU A 129 4.96 3.88 13.33
C GLU A 129 3.70 4.18 14.15
N SER A 130 3.84 4.19 15.47
CA SER A 130 2.75 4.62 16.38
C SER A 130 2.74 6.13 16.62
N GLU A 131 3.82 6.81 16.28
CA GLU A 131 3.98 8.26 16.38
C GLU A 131 4.92 8.73 15.26
N LEU A 132 4.55 9.82 14.58
CA LEU A 132 5.35 10.45 13.54
C LEU A 132 5.38 11.96 13.76
N THR A 133 6.56 12.56 13.91
CA THR A 133 6.73 14.01 14.06
C THR A 133 7.21 14.65 12.76
N VAL A 134 6.46 15.63 12.24
CA VAL A 134 6.74 16.32 10.96
C VAL A 134 6.63 17.83 11.08
N ALA A 135 7.25 18.55 10.15
CA ALA A 135 7.10 20.00 10.04
C ALA A 135 5.80 20.36 9.31
N PRO A 136 5.24 21.56 9.53
CA PRO A 136 4.13 22.07 8.73
C PRO A 136 4.38 22.01 7.22
N GLY A 137 3.37 21.61 6.47
CA GLY A 137 3.40 21.43 5.02
C GLY A 137 3.92 20.08 4.56
N THR A 138 4.19 19.14 5.48
CA THR A 138 4.61 17.78 5.11
C THR A 138 3.43 16.99 4.56
N VAL A 139 3.64 16.32 3.44
CA VAL A 139 2.73 15.32 2.89
C VAL A 139 3.12 13.96 3.44
N VAL A 140 2.21 13.31 4.14
CA VAL A 140 2.39 11.94 4.61
C VAL A 140 1.60 11.01 3.70
N THR A 141 2.26 9.97 3.20
CA THR A 141 1.67 8.95 2.35
C THR A 141 1.65 7.62 3.09
N TRP A 142 0.49 7.00 3.13
CA TRP A 142 0.31 5.66 3.69
C TRP A 142 0.17 4.65 2.56
N THR A 143 0.89 3.54 2.66
CA THR A 143 0.78 2.40 1.73
C THR A 143 0.25 1.19 2.48
N ASN A 144 -0.77 0.51 1.94
CA ASN A 144 -1.20 -0.77 2.49
C ASN A 144 -0.35 -1.93 1.94
N GLN A 145 0.29 -2.71 2.80
CA GLN A 145 1.02 -3.93 2.44
C GLN A 145 0.27 -5.22 2.83
N ASP A 146 -0.77 -5.09 3.66
CA ASP A 146 -1.62 -6.22 4.04
C ASP A 146 -2.58 -6.61 2.90
N GLU A 147 -3.03 -7.87 2.88
CA GLU A 147 -4.08 -8.32 1.96
C GLU A 147 -5.48 -7.79 2.34
N VAL A 148 -5.65 -7.40 3.61
CA VAL A 148 -6.89 -6.77 4.09
C VAL A 148 -6.84 -5.28 3.83
N GLU A 149 -7.99 -4.69 3.52
CA GLU A 149 -8.10 -3.26 3.28
C GLU A 149 -7.96 -2.45 4.57
N HIS A 150 -7.33 -1.28 4.46
CA HIS A 150 -7.17 -0.34 5.55
C HIS A 150 -7.58 1.06 5.11
N ASN A 151 -7.66 1.99 6.06
CA ASN A 151 -7.80 3.41 5.77
C ASN A 151 -7.07 4.23 6.83
N VAL A 152 -6.95 5.53 6.56
CA VAL A 152 -6.46 6.51 7.52
C VAL A 152 -7.65 7.37 7.94
N ALA A 153 -8.02 7.30 9.21
CA ALA A 153 -9.10 8.12 9.77
C ALA A 153 -8.62 8.95 10.95
N PHE A 154 -9.08 10.20 10.99
CA PHE A 154 -8.79 11.16 12.03
C PHE A 154 -9.80 11.01 13.18
N ASP A 155 -9.31 11.01 14.42
CA ASP A 155 -10.11 10.98 15.66
C ASP A 155 -10.74 12.34 16.03
#